data_AF-A0A527GD63-F1
#
_entry.id   AF-A0A527GD63-F1
#
_cell.length_a   1.000
_cell.length_b   1.000
_cell.length_c   1.000
_cell.angle_alpha   90.00
_cell.angle_beta   90.00
_cell.angle_gamma   90.00
#
_symmetry.space_group_name_H-M   'P 1'
#
loop_
_entity.id
_entity.type
_entity.pdbx_description
1 polymer ?
#
loop_
_entity_poly.entity_id
_entity_poly.type
_entity_poly.pdbx_seq_one_letter_code
_entity_poly.pdbx_strand_id
1 'polypeptide(L)'
;AKAEPLGVTPRRSGTYLFAGEYFTEEVRRQIIARYGENALYEGGLSVRTTLDPKIQLIARKSMQNGLMKYDTLRGYRGPVTSIDVSGDWGVPLGAVKGLEDVPEWSLAVVLDSSATGLTIGLQPARQASGEIVKERVEGTISKEDMGFAMRHVVAGKTVKAKSPAEVLKPGDVVFVQKNDGADGAYSLRQVPEVEGGLIAMDPHTGR
;
A
#
# COMPACT_ATOMS: atom_id res chain seq x y z
N ALA A 1 -36.53 7.54 7.94
CA ALA A 1 -36.18 8.32 9.15
C ALA A 1 -35.45 7.49 10.22
N LYS A 2 -36.10 6.76 11.15
CA LYS A 2 -35.39 6.03 12.23
C LYS A 2 -34.58 4.79 11.80
N ALA A 3 -34.79 4.29 10.58
CA ALA A 3 -34.14 3.10 10.04
C ALA A 3 -33.19 3.38 8.87
N GLU A 4 -33.00 4.65 8.49
CA GLU A 4 -32.04 5.00 7.44
C GLU A 4 -30.70 5.37 8.07
N PRO A 5 -29.57 4.80 7.60
CA PRO A 5 -28.26 5.23 8.04
C PRO A 5 -28.09 6.72 7.73
N LEU A 6 -27.50 7.46 8.66
CA LEU A 6 -27.09 8.84 8.43
C LEU A 6 -26.16 8.81 7.21
N GLY A 7 -26.63 9.34 6.08
CA GLY A 7 -25.87 9.44 4.83
C GLY A 7 -24.73 10.45 4.97
N VAL A 8 -23.81 10.18 5.91
CA VAL A 8 -22.63 10.99 6.15
C VAL A 8 -21.74 10.80 4.94
N THR A 9 -21.56 11.87 4.19
CA THR A 9 -20.48 11.99 3.21
C THR A 9 -19.31 12.65 3.94
N PRO A 10 -18.41 11.87 4.58
CA PRO A 10 -17.25 12.46 5.23
C PRO A 10 -16.50 13.26 4.17
N ARG A 11 -16.43 14.58 4.36
CA ARG A 11 -15.55 15.42 3.56
C ARG A 11 -14.14 14.92 3.84
N ARG A 12 -13.36 14.64 2.79
CA ARG A 12 -11.91 14.46 2.96
C ARG A 12 -11.40 15.71 3.70
N SER A 13 -10.95 15.55 4.94
CA SER A 13 -10.44 16.68 5.71
C SER A 13 -9.10 17.09 5.13
N GLY A 14 -9.00 18.34 4.70
CA GLY A 14 -7.74 18.94 4.26
C GLY A 14 -7.56 19.02 2.75
N THR A 15 -6.81 20.03 2.34
CA THR A 15 -6.31 20.22 0.97
C THR A 15 -5.35 19.09 0.64
N TYR A 16 -5.87 17.96 0.18
CA TYR A 16 -5.05 16.81 -0.21
C TYR A 16 -4.35 17.10 -1.54
N LEU A 17 -3.09 17.56 -1.45
CA LEU A 17 -2.16 17.53 -2.58
C LEU A 17 -1.63 16.10 -2.68
N PHE A 18 -2.27 15.30 -3.54
CA PHE A 18 -1.85 13.93 -3.84
C PHE A 18 -0.33 13.88 -4.07
N ALA A 19 0.35 12.96 -3.38
CA ALA A 19 1.79 12.75 -3.41
C ALA A 19 2.68 13.85 -2.79
N GLY A 20 2.11 14.93 -2.24
CA GLY A 20 2.84 16.06 -1.66
C GLY A 20 3.01 16.02 -0.15
N GLU A 21 2.64 14.93 0.53
CA GLU A 21 2.46 14.87 1.98
C GLU A 21 3.72 15.31 2.75
N TYR A 22 4.90 14.80 2.35
CA TYR A 22 6.18 15.18 2.94
C TYR A 22 6.52 16.66 2.75
N PHE A 23 6.24 17.20 1.57
CA PHE A 23 6.49 18.62 1.27
C PHE A 23 5.53 19.53 2.05
N THR A 24 4.25 19.18 2.10
CA THR A 24 3.24 19.91 2.86
C THR A 24 3.56 19.89 4.37
N GLU A 25 4.03 18.76 4.88
CA GLU A 25 4.48 18.64 6.28
C GLU A 25 5.69 19.53 6.57
N GLU A 26 6.64 19.63 5.64
CA GLU A 26 7.78 20.54 5.77
C GLU A 26 7.34 22.02 5.75
N VAL A 27 6.42 22.39 4.85
CA VAL A 27 5.81 23.73 4.83
C VAL A 27 5.12 24.04 6.16
N ARG A 28 4.36 23.07 6.70
CA ARG A 28 3.69 23.20 8.01
C ARG A 28 4.70 23.49 9.11
N ARG A 29 5.80 22.72 9.18
CA ARG A 29 6.88 22.91 10.16
C ARG A 29 7.52 24.30 10.04
N GLN A 30 7.79 24.76 8.82
CA GLN A 30 8.37 26.08 8.59
C GLN A 30 7.44 27.23 8.99
N ILE A 31 6.13 27.10 8.75
CA ILE A 31 5.15 28.12 9.15
C ILE A 31 5.05 28.16 10.68
N ILE A 32 4.95 27.02 11.36
CA ILE A 32 4.93 26.97 12.82
C ILE A 32 6.19 27.60 13.39
N ALA A 33 7.36 27.27 12.85
CA ALA A 33 8.63 27.83 13.30
C ALA A 33 8.72 29.35 13.16
N ARG A 34 8.09 29.94 12.14
CA ARG A 34 8.13 31.39 11.87
C ARG A 34 7.00 32.18 12.49
N TYR A 35 5.81 31.59 12.59
CA TYR A 35 4.56 32.30 12.90
C TYR A 35 3.75 31.68 14.04
N GLY A 36 4.16 30.51 14.55
CA GLY A 36 3.45 29.78 15.60
C GLY A 36 2.24 28.99 15.09
N GLU A 37 1.68 28.15 15.96
CA GLU A 37 0.55 27.27 15.63
C GLU A 37 -0.74 28.04 15.35
N ASN A 38 -1.04 29.09 16.13
CA ASN A 38 -2.26 29.88 15.94
C ASN A 38 -2.30 30.54 14.56
N ALA A 39 -1.17 31.05 14.06
CA ALA A 39 -1.12 31.64 12.72
C ALA A 39 -1.34 30.59 11.63
N LEU A 40 -0.82 29.38 11.80
CA LEU A 40 -1.03 28.28 10.85
C LEU A 40 -2.50 27.86 10.79
N TYR A 41 -3.12 27.62 11.95
CA TYR A 41 -4.44 26.98 12.01
C TYR A 41 -5.61 27.96 12.05
N GLU A 42 -5.41 29.18 12.55
CA GLU A 42 -6.47 30.18 12.74
C GLU A 42 -6.22 31.47 11.93
N GLY A 43 -5.01 31.66 11.43
CA GLY A 43 -4.61 32.90 10.75
C GLY A 43 -5.10 33.05 9.31
N GLY A 44 -5.73 32.03 8.73
CA GLY A 44 -6.25 32.09 7.35
C GLY A 44 -5.17 32.30 6.28
N LEU A 45 -3.94 31.85 6.54
CA LEU A 45 -2.80 32.03 5.64
C LEU A 45 -3.02 31.32 4.31
N SER A 46 -2.68 32.00 3.21
CA SER A 46 -2.58 31.39 1.88
C SER A 46 -1.11 31.23 1.52
N VAL A 47 -0.68 29.99 1.31
CA VAL A 47 0.73 29.63 1.14
C VAL A 47 0.95 29.19 -0.30
N ARG A 48 1.85 29.88 -1.01
CA ARG A 48 2.29 29.50 -2.36
C ARG A 48 3.69 28.92 -2.28
N THR A 49 3.88 27.71 -2.76
CA THR A 49 5.13 26.95 -2.64
C THR A 49 5.81 26.74 -3.99
N THR A 50 7.02 26.17 -3.98
CA THR A 50 7.78 25.80 -5.18
C THR A 50 7.42 24.43 -5.73
N LEU A 51 6.57 23.66 -5.02
CA LEU A 51 6.20 22.31 -5.39
C LEU A 51 5.52 22.28 -6.77
N ASP A 52 6.13 21.56 -7.72
CA ASP A 52 5.48 21.19 -8.98
C ASP A 52 4.79 19.82 -8.82
N PRO A 53 3.45 19.73 -8.90
CA PRO A 53 2.73 18.48 -8.74
C PRO A 53 3.11 17.39 -9.75
N LYS A 54 3.51 17.76 -10.98
CA LYS A 54 3.91 16.79 -12.01
C LYS A 54 5.26 16.17 -11.65
N ILE A 55 6.23 17.01 -11.25
CA ILE A 55 7.55 16.52 -10.82
C ILE A 55 7.40 15.68 -9.55
N GLN A 56 6.55 16.11 -8.61
CA GLN A 56 6.30 15.37 -7.37
C GLN A 56 5.76 13.95 -7.63
N LEU A 57 4.81 13.81 -8.57
CA LEU A 57 4.30 12.49 -8.95
C LEU A 57 5.39 11.59 -9.54
N ILE A 58 6.24 12.15 -10.40
CA ILE A 58 7.37 11.43 -11.01
C ILE A 58 8.39 11.03 -9.95
N ALA A 59 8.72 11.93 -9.03
CA ALA A 59 9.63 11.70 -7.91
C ALA A 59 9.15 10.55 -7.02
N ARG A 60 7.88 10.59 -6.59
CA ARG A 60 7.27 9.53 -5.78
C ARG A 60 7.31 8.18 -6.50
N LYS A 61 6.86 8.13 -7.76
CA LYS A 61 6.87 6.89 -8.56
C LYS A 61 8.29 6.35 -8.75
N SER A 62 9.26 7.22 -9.03
CA SER A 62 10.66 6.83 -9.22
C SER A 62 11.27 6.27 -7.95
N MET A 63 11.03 6.92 -6.81
CA MET A 63 11.52 6.47 -5.51
C MET A 63 10.90 5.10 -5.15
N GLN A 64 9.58 4.97 -5.22
CA GLN A 64 8.88 3.72 -4.91
C GLN A 64 9.40 2.57 -5.79
N ASN A 65 9.54 2.80 -7.10
CA ASN A 65 10.08 1.80 -8.03
C ASN A 65 11.53 1.43 -7.71
N GLY A 66 12.36 2.41 -7.35
CA GLY A 66 13.75 2.19 -6.96
C GLY A 66 13.88 1.32 -5.71
N LEU A 67 13.13 1.66 -4.67
CA LEU A 67 13.10 0.91 -3.41
C LEU A 67 12.57 -0.50 -3.63
N MET A 68 11.44 -0.67 -4.33
CA MET A 68 10.90 -1.99 -4.67
C MET A 68 11.89 -2.83 -5.47
N LYS A 69 12.54 -2.25 -6.49
CA LYS A 69 13.53 -2.96 -7.30
C LYS A 69 14.71 -3.42 -6.45
N TYR A 70 15.25 -2.53 -5.62
CA TYR A 70 16.35 -2.88 -4.73
C TYR A 70 15.98 -3.99 -3.74
N ASP A 71 14.76 -3.92 -3.19
CA ASP A 71 14.24 -4.84 -2.22
C ASP A 71 13.98 -6.24 -2.79
N THR A 72 13.24 -6.31 -3.90
CA THR A 72 12.90 -7.57 -4.59
C THR A 72 14.14 -8.31 -5.12
N LEU A 73 15.23 -7.58 -5.43
CA LEU A 73 16.54 -8.17 -5.75
C LEU A 73 17.23 -8.88 -4.57
N ARG A 74 16.65 -8.89 -3.37
CA ARG A 74 17.11 -9.71 -2.22
C ARG A 74 16.19 -10.89 -1.94
N GLY A 75 15.08 -10.99 -2.65
CA GLY A 75 14.09 -12.03 -2.48
C GLY A 75 12.98 -11.62 -1.51
N TYR A 76 12.09 -12.58 -1.28
CA TYR A 76 10.92 -12.43 -0.45
C TYR A 76 11.20 -12.79 1.02
N ARG A 77 10.70 -11.97 1.93
CA ARG A 77 10.91 -12.09 3.38
C ARG A 77 9.80 -12.85 4.08
N GLY A 78 8.71 -13.17 3.39
CA GLY A 78 7.57 -13.86 3.95
C GLY A 78 6.31 -12.98 4.00
N PRO A 79 5.19 -13.57 4.45
CA PRO A 79 3.91 -12.89 4.53
C PRO A 79 3.90 -11.85 5.65
N VAL A 80 2.93 -10.93 5.57
CA VAL A 80 2.67 -9.91 6.60
C VAL A 80 2.26 -10.57 7.91
N THR A 81 1.39 -11.57 7.82
CA THR A 81 0.91 -12.39 8.93
C THR A 81 0.28 -13.67 8.37
N SER A 82 -0.26 -14.53 9.23
CA SER A 82 -1.06 -15.69 8.84
C SER A 82 -2.38 -15.66 9.61
N ILE A 83 -3.47 -16.06 8.94
CA ILE A 83 -4.82 -16.13 9.50
C ILE A 83 -5.44 -17.50 9.24
N ASP A 84 -6.39 -17.89 10.09
CA ASP A 84 -7.17 -19.10 9.86
C ASP A 84 -8.18 -18.88 8.73
N VAL A 85 -8.17 -19.80 7.77
CA VAL A 85 -9.05 -19.81 6.58
C VAL A 85 -10.07 -20.95 6.62
N SER A 86 -10.17 -21.69 7.74
CA SER A 86 -11.15 -22.77 7.92
C SER A 86 -12.61 -22.28 7.94
N GLY A 87 -12.83 -21.01 8.29
CA GLY A 87 -14.13 -20.35 8.30
C GLY A 87 -14.20 -19.17 7.34
N ASP A 88 -14.98 -18.14 7.69
CA ASP A 88 -15.03 -16.90 6.93
C ASP A 88 -13.74 -16.10 7.12
N TRP A 89 -12.80 -16.25 6.16
CA TRP A 89 -11.52 -15.56 6.14
C TRP A 89 -11.63 -14.03 6.03
N GLY A 90 -12.77 -13.50 5.58
CA GLY A 90 -12.96 -12.06 5.40
C GLY A 90 -12.98 -11.28 6.72
N VAL A 91 -13.46 -11.90 7.79
CA VAL A 91 -13.48 -11.30 9.14
C VAL A 91 -12.07 -11.09 9.70
N PRO A 92 -11.22 -12.14 9.82
CA PRO A 92 -9.85 -11.97 10.30
C PRO A 92 -9.01 -11.10 9.34
N LEU A 93 -9.17 -11.25 8.02
CA LEU A 93 -8.43 -10.42 7.06
C LEU A 93 -8.84 -8.94 7.17
N GLY A 94 -10.12 -8.64 7.37
CA GLY A 94 -10.61 -7.27 7.56
C GLY A 94 -10.04 -6.59 8.80
N ALA A 95 -9.60 -7.35 9.81
CA ALA A 95 -8.94 -6.81 11.00
C ALA A 95 -7.47 -6.43 10.78
N VAL A 96 -6.83 -6.93 9.71
CA VAL A 96 -5.44 -6.60 9.39
C VAL A 96 -5.35 -5.17 8.85
N LYS A 97 -4.48 -4.35 9.43
CA LYS A 97 -4.29 -2.96 8.98
C LYS A 97 -3.55 -2.92 7.64
N GLY A 98 -4.18 -2.37 6.61
CA GLY A 98 -3.57 -2.11 5.30
C GLY A 98 -2.72 -0.84 5.28
N LEU A 99 -2.12 -0.56 4.12
CA LEU A 99 -1.41 0.67 3.86
C LEU A 99 -2.39 1.71 3.30
N GLU A 100 -2.62 2.78 4.05
CA GLU A 100 -3.54 3.86 3.63
C GLU A 100 -2.91 4.80 2.59
N ASP A 101 -1.58 4.86 2.58
CA ASP A 101 -0.77 5.73 1.74
C ASP A 101 -0.36 5.08 0.41
N VAL A 102 -0.62 3.78 0.22
CA VAL A 102 -0.32 3.03 -1.02
C VAL A 102 -1.62 2.42 -1.56
N PRO A 103 -2.53 3.23 -2.14
CA PRO A 103 -3.85 2.77 -2.56
C PRO A 103 -3.83 1.75 -3.70
N GLU A 104 -2.71 1.61 -4.41
CA GLU A 104 -2.52 0.62 -5.46
C GLU A 104 -2.36 -0.80 -4.91
N TRP A 105 -2.04 -0.95 -3.62
CA TRP A 105 -1.82 -2.24 -2.99
C TRP A 105 -3.01 -2.61 -2.12
N SER A 106 -3.38 -3.88 -2.16
CA SER A 106 -4.43 -4.45 -1.33
C SER A 106 -3.87 -5.60 -0.51
N LEU A 107 -4.40 -5.81 0.69
CA LEU A 107 -4.14 -7.03 1.45
C LEU A 107 -4.96 -8.17 0.86
N ALA A 108 -4.36 -9.35 0.82
CA ALA A 108 -5.02 -10.57 0.40
C ALA A 108 -4.55 -11.75 1.24
N VAL A 109 -5.43 -12.72 1.47
CA VAL A 109 -5.09 -14.01 2.07
C VAL A 109 -4.91 -15.05 0.97
N VAL A 110 -3.91 -15.92 1.09
CA VAL A 110 -3.76 -17.10 0.22
C VAL A 110 -4.80 -18.14 0.63
N LEU A 111 -5.64 -18.55 -0.32
CA LEU A 111 -6.68 -19.57 -0.13
C LEU A 111 -6.21 -20.94 -0.62
N ASP A 112 -5.53 -20.97 -1.76
CA ASP A 112 -4.93 -22.18 -2.33
C ASP A 112 -3.56 -21.86 -2.92
N SER A 113 -2.69 -22.86 -2.90
CA SER A 113 -1.32 -22.72 -3.36
C SER A 113 -0.89 -23.93 -4.18
N SER A 114 -0.55 -23.69 -5.44
CA SER A 114 -0.26 -24.72 -6.45
C SER A 114 1.15 -24.59 -7.04
N ALA A 115 1.49 -25.50 -7.97
CA ALA A 115 2.76 -25.42 -8.68
C ALA A 115 2.84 -24.27 -9.70
N THR A 116 1.70 -23.76 -10.15
CA THR A 116 1.56 -22.78 -11.23
C THR A 116 1.17 -21.38 -10.74
N GLY A 117 0.56 -21.29 -9.55
CA GLY A 117 0.13 -20.01 -8.98
C GLY A 117 -0.59 -20.16 -7.64
N LEU A 118 -1.17 -19.05 -7.18
CA LEU A 118 -1.92 -18.93 -5.94
C LEU A 118 -3.34 -18.45 -6.22
N THR A 119 -4.30 -18.94 -5.47
CA THR A 119 -5.64 -18.35 -5.36
C THR A 119 -5.66 -17.50 -4.11
N ILE A 120 -6.12 -16.26 -4.23
CA ILE A 120 -6.14 -15.28 -3.13
C ILE A 120 -7.54 -14.74 -2.89
N GLY A 121 -7.86 -14.44 -1.63
CA GLY A 121 -9.04 -13.68 -1.22
C GLY A 121 -8.64 -12.26 -0.84
N LEU A 122 -9.22 -11.24 -1.48
CA LEU A 122 -8.91 -9.83 -1.20
C LEU A 122 -9.57 -9.36 0.09
N GLN A 123 -8.89 -8.46 0.81
CA GLN A 123 -9.43 -7.84 2.00
C GLN A 123 -10.78 -7.17 1.69
N PRO A 124 -11.86 -7.55 2.39
CA PRO A 124 -13.17 -6.98 2.13
C PRO A 124 -13.21 -5.51 2.56
N ALA A 125 -13.91 -4.69 1.78
CA ALA A 125 -14.14 -3.30 2.12
C ALA A 125 -14.99 -3.17 3.40
N ARG A 126 -14.89 -2.01 4.04
CA ARG A 126 -15.74 -1.64 5.18
C ARG A 126 -16.84 -0.70 4.72
N GLN A 127 -18.05 -0.95 5.21
CA GLN A 127 -19.18 -0.04 5.07
C GLN A 127 -18.96 1.20 5.94
N ALA A 128 -19.74 2.26 5.70
CA ALA A 128 -19.73 3.46 6.53
C ALA A 128 -20.08 3.18 8.01
N SER A 129 -20.81 2.09 8.28
CA SER A 129 -21.11 1.60 9.63
C SER A 129 -19.90 0.96 10.34
N GLY A 130 -18.78 0.73 9.64
CA GLY A 130 -17.63 -0.02 10.13
C GLY A 130 -17.72 -1.53 9.92
N GLU A 131 -18.90 -2.04 9.53
CA GLU A 131 -19.11 -3.45 9.22
C GLU A 131 -18.37 -3.87 7.95
N ILE A 132 -17.88 -5.11 7.95
CA ILE A 132 -17.21 -5.70 6.80
C ILE A 132 -18.26 -6.10 5.75
N VAL A 133 -18.01 -5.76 4.48
CA VAL A 133 -18.86 -6.19 3.37
C VAL A 133 -18.86 -7.72 3.28
N LYS A 134 -20.03 -8.32 3.08
CA LYS A 134 -20.19 -9.80 3.02
C LYS A 134 -19.66 -10.42 1.73
N GLU A 135 -19.53 -9.63 0.67
CA GLU A 135 -18.95 -10.06 -0.60
C GLU A 135 -17.49 -10.46 -0.41
N ARG A 136 -17.10 -11.55 -1.07
CA ARG A 136 -15.74 -12.08 -1.07
C ARG A 136 -15.24 -12.00 -2.51
N VAL A 137 -14.18 -11.21 -2.70
CA VAL A 137 -13.56 -11.06 -4.01
C VAL A 137 -12.30 -11.90 -4.02
N GLU A 138 -12.21 -12.77 -5.01
CA GLU A 138 -11.05 -13.62 -5.22
C GLU A 138 -10.21 -13.15 -6.40
N GLY A 139 -8.95 -13.56 -6.41
CA GLY A 139 -8.00 -13.29 -7.45
C GLY A 139 -6.98 -14.41 -7.58
N THR A 140 -6.11 -14.28 -8.57
CA THR A 140 -5.06 -15.24 -8.86
C THR A 140 -3.72 -14.53 -8.99
N ILE A 141 -2.66 -15.21 -8.55
CA ILE A 141 -1.28 -14.79 -8.75
C ILE A 141 -0.58 -15.89 -9.53
N SER A 142 -0.07 -15.58 -10.72
CA SER A 142 0.73 -16.52 -11.50
C SER A 142 2.14 -16.66 -10.92
N LYS A 143 2.86 -17.72 -11.28
CA LYS A 143 4.28 -17.89 -10.91
C LYS A 143 5.14 -16.70 -11.39
N GLU A 144 4.82 -16.16 -12.56
CA GLU A 144 5.50 -15.01 -13.17
C GLU A 144 5.29 -13.74 -12.33
N ASP A 145 4.06 -13.53 -11.86
CA ASP A 145 3.63 -12.40 -11.04
C ASP A 145 4.20 -12.40 -9.60
N MET A 146 4.81 -13.51 -9.18
CA MET A 146 5.56 -13.64 -7.92
C MET A 146 7.02 -14.07 -8.12
N GLY A 147 7.58 -13.85 -9.31
CA GLY A 147 8.90 -14.37 -9.69
C GLY A 147 10.04 -13.99 -8.72
N PHE A 148 10.01 -12.80 -8.13
CA PHE A 148 11.02 -12.39 -7.14
C PHE A 148 10.95 -13.22 -5.85
N ALA A 149 9.76 -13.69 -5.49
CA ALA A 149 9.52 -14.46 -4.27
C ALA A 149 9.91 -15.92 -4.38
N MET A 150 10.15 -16.41 -5.59
CA MET A 150 10.79 -17.71 -5.79
C MET A 150 12.15 -17.78 -5.10
N ARG A 151 12.84 -16.65 -4.93
CA ARG A 151 13.94 -16.53 -3.98
C ARG A 151 13.36 -15.98 -2.67
N HIS A 152 13.38 -16.75 -1.60
CA HIS A 152 12.82 -16.32 -0.32
C HIS A 152 13.73 -16.66 0.84
N VAL A 153 13.53 -16.00 1.98
CA VAL A 153 14.32 -16.19 3.19
C VAL A 153 13.60 -17.15 4.11
N VAL A 154 14.23 -18.30 4.41
CA VAL A 154 13.75 -19.27 5.39
C VAL A 154 14.81 -19.42 6.46
N ALA A 155 14.44 -19.17 7.72
CA ALA A 155 15.34 -19.25 8.87
C ALA A 155 16.67 -18.48 8.66
N GLY A 156 16.58 -17.26 8.11
CA GLY A 156 17.73 -16.39 7.85
C GLY A 156 18.59 -16.79 6.65
N LYS A 157 18.24 -17.84 5.91
CA LYS A 157 18.94 -18.28 4.70
C LYS A 157 18.09 -18.06 3.46
N THR A 158 18.72 -17.49 2.43
CA THR A 158 18.09 -17.34 1.12
C THR A 158 18.04 -18.68 0.41
N VAL A 159 16.83 -19.16 0.12
CA VAL A 159 16.55 -20.40 -0.61
C VAL A 159 15.82 -20.08 -1.91
N LYS A 160 15.90 -21.00 -2.88
CA LYS A 160 15.19 -20.91 -4.16
C LYS A 160 14.10 -21.98 -4.21
N ALA A 161 12.85 -21.55 -4.16
CA ALA A 161 11.69 -22.40 -4.37
C ALA A 161 11.57 -22.86 -5.82
N LYS A 162 10.98 -24.03 -6.03
CA LYS A 162 10.64 -24.58 -7.34
C LYS A 162 9.21 -24.23 -7.77
N SER A 163 8.31 -24.08 -6.79
CA SER A 163 6.89 -23.78 -6.98
C SER A 163 6.41 -22.66 -6.03
N PRO A 164 5.33 -21.93 -6.38
CA PRO A 164 4.63 -21.03 -5.47
C PRO A 164 4.26 -21.68 -4.12
N ALA A 165 3.86 -22.96 -4.14
CA ALA A 165 3.52 -23.73 -2.93
C ALA A 165 4.67 -23.97 -1.94
N GLU A 166 5.92 -23.83 -2.36
CA GLU A 166 7.06 -23.82 -1.43
C GLU A 166 7.27 -22.46 -0.76
N VAL A 167 6.72 -21.38 -1.32
CA VAL A 167 6.90 -19.99 -0.86
C VAL A 167 5.77 -19.56 0.07
N LEU A 168 4.52 -19.79 -0.33
CA LEU A 168 3.32 -19.31 0.36
C LEU A 168 2.31 -20.43 0.56
N LYS A 169 1.66 -20.43 1.71
CA LYS A 169 0.69 -21.45 2.14
C LYS A 169 -0.69 -20.84 2.36
N PRO A 170 -1.76 -21.64 2.30
CA PRO A 170 -3.09 -21.19 2.69
C PRO A 170 -3.08 -20.55 4.08
N GLY A 171 -3.73 -19.39 4.21
CA GLY A 171 -3.75 -18.57 5.42
C GLY A 171 -2.72 -17.43 5.43
N ASP A 172 -1.70 -17.45 4.58
CA ASP A 172 -0.71 -16.38 4.51
C ASP A 172 -1.32 -15.08 3.98
N VAL A 173 -1.09 -13.97 4.68
CA VAL A 173 -1.56 -12.64 4.30
C VAL A 173 -0.44 -11.89 3.61
N VAL A 174 -0.72 -11.40 2.40
CA VAL A 174 0.26 -10.76 1.52
C VAL A 174 -0.27 -9.47 0.94
N PHE A 175 0.63 -8.59 0.51
CA PHE A 175 0.27 -7.45 -0.31
C PHE A 175 0.21 -7.85 -1.78
N VAL A 176 -0.80 -7.36 -2.48
CA VAL A 176 -1.01 -7.62 -3.90
C VAL A 176 -1.35 -6.34 -4.63
N GLN A 177 -1.01 -6.27 -5.91
CA GLN A 177 -1.42 -5.18 -6.79
C GLN A 177 -2.14 -5.77 -8.00
N LYS A 178 -3.31 -5.20 -8.36
CA LYS A 178 -4.04 -5.64 -9.56
C LYS A 178 -3.19 -5.40 -10.80
N ASN A 179 -3.12 -6.38 -11.69
CA ASN A 179 -2.45 -6.26 -12.98
C ASN A 179 -3.32 -5.46 -13.96
N ASP A 180 -2.69 -4.59 -14.75
CA ASP A 180 -3.40 -3.83 -15.78
C ASP A 180 -3.91 -4.75 -16.89
N GLY A 181 -5.19 -4.65 -17.24
CA GLY A 181 -5.78 -5.33 -18.40
C GLY A 181 -6.21 -6.79 -18.20
N ALA A 182 -6.03 -7.37 -17.01
CA ALA A 182 -6.50 -8.72 -16.69
C ALA A 182 -7.41 -8.72 -15.45
N ASP A 183 -8.65 -9.16 -15.61
CA ASP A 183 -9.58 -9.27 -14.48
C ASP A 183 -9.20 -10.43 -13.57
N GLY A 184 -9.12 -10.15 -12.28
CA GLY A 184 -8.77 -11.14 -11.27
C GLY A 184 -7.29 -11.55 -11.24
N ALA A 185 -6.40 -10.91 -12.01
CA ALA A 185 -4.96 -11.18 -11.96
C ALA A 185 -4.21 -10.16 -11.09
N TYR A 186 -3.30 -10.65 -10.26
CA TYR A 186 -2.58 -9.85 -9.27
C TYR A 186 -1.09 -10.18 -9.23
N SER A 187 -0.28 -9.16 -9.00
CA SER A 187 1.15 -9.25 -8.68
C SER A 187 1.38 -9.30 -7.18
N LEU A 188 2.29 -10.18 -6.73
CA LEU A 188 2.76 -10.16 -5.36
C LEU A 188 3.57 -8.89 -5.09
N ARG A 189 3.35 -8.27 -3.94
CA ARG A 189 4.07 -7.09 -3.46
C ARG A 189 4.65 -7.33 -2.08
N GLN A 190 5.72 -6.60 -1.81
CA GLN A 190 6.44 -6.63 -0.54
C GLN A 190 6.81 -5.20 -0.19
N VAL A 191 6.51 -4.79 1.04
CA VAL A 191 6.92 -3.49 1.58
C VAL A 191 8.45 -3.49 1.68
N PRO A 192 9.16 -2.56 1.00
CA PRO A 192 10.59 -2.43 1.16
C PRO A 192 10.97 -2.14 2.61
N GLU A 193 11.96 -2.84 3.14
CA GLU A 193 12.56 -2.47 4.44
C GLU A 193 13.59 -1.35 4.31
N VAL A 194 14.08 -1.14 3.07
CA VAL A 194 14.97 -0.03 2.76
C VAL A 194 14.17 1.25 2.60
N GLU A 195 14.70 2.32 3.18
CA GLU A 195 14.14 3.67 3.09
C GLU A 195 14.97 4.55 2.15
N GLY A 196 14.39 5.66 1.70
CA GLY A 196 15.07 6.61 0.83
C GLY A 196 14.45 8.01 0.85
N GLY A 197 15.25 9.01 0.47
CA GLY A 197 14.81 10.38 0.25
C GLY A 197 15.21 10.88 -1.14
N LEU A 198 14.34 11.68 -1.77
CA LEU A 198 14.61 12.32 -3.05
C LEU A 198 14.29 13.81 -2.92
N ILE A 199 15.24 14.64 -3.33
CA ILE A 199 15.08 16.08 -3.46
C ILE A 199 15.47 16.45 -4.89
N ALA A 200 14.61 17.23 -5.54
CA ALA A 200 14.89 17.83 -6.83
C ALA A 200 14.82 19.35 -6.67
N MET A 201 15.81 20.06 -7.20
CA MET A 201 15.88 21.52 -7.13
C MET A 201 16.20 22.10 -8.50
N ASP A 202 15.65 23.28 -8.78
CA ASP A 202 16.08 24.12 -9.90
C ASP A 202 17.49 24.69 -9.60
N PRO A 203 18.51 24.37 -10.40
CA PRO A 203 19.87 24.81 -10.14
C PRO A 203 20.08 26.34 -10.25
N HIS A 204 19.18 27.07 -10.92
CA HIS A 204 19.30 28.52 -11.07
C HIS A 204 18.70 29.28 -9.89
N THR A 205 17.67 28.74 -9.26
CA THR A 205 16.90 29.44 -8.23
C THR A 205 16.99 28.79 -6.85
N GLY A 206 17.48 27.55 -6.76
CA GLY A 206 17.48 26.75 -5.54
C GLY A 206 16.09 26.33 -5.07
N ARG A 207 15.08 26.44 -5.95
CA ARG A 207 13.68 26.12 -5.67
C ARG A 207 13.36 24.65 -5.80
#